data_AF-A0ABD1AC65-F1
#
_entry.id   AF-A0ABD1AC65-F1
#
_cell.length_a   1.000
_cell.length_b   1.000
_cell.length_c   1.000
_cell.angle_alpha   90.00
_cell.angle_beta   90.00
_cell.angle_gamma   90.00
#
_symmetry.space_group_name_H-M   'P 1'
#
loop_
_entity.id
_entity.type
_entity.pdbx_description
1 polymer ?
#
loop_
_entity_poly.entity_id
_entity_poly.type
_entity_poly.pdbx_seq_one_letter_code
_entity_poly.pdbx_strand_id
1 'polypeptide(L)'
;MGGEDGLAHNIRKFDGTNYAFWRMQIEDYLYGRKLHQPLSKKPEKMDQEEWDLLDRQVLGVIRLTLSKNVAHNVAKEKTTERLMKVLSDIYEKLSANNKVFLMKKLFQLMMQL
;
A
#
# COMPACT_ATOMS: atom_id res chain seq x y z
N MET A 1 25.87 -5.28 -14.70
CA MET A 1 25.21 -4.18 -13.96
C MET A 1 23.90 -3.86 -14.66
N GLY A 2 22.75 -4.06 -14.01
CA GLY A 2 21.44 -3.77 -14.62
C GLY A 2 20.26 -4.62 -14.13
N GLY A 3 20.25 -5.09 -12.88
CA GLY A 3 19.23 -6.05 -12.41
C GLY A 3 18.25 -5.53 -11.36
N GLU A 4 18.48 -4.34 -10.81
CA GLU A 4 17.86 -3.96 -9.55
C GLU A 4 16.79 -2.87 -9.73
N ASP A 5 17.06 -1.83 -10.50
CA ASP A 5 16.21 -0.64 -10.61
C ASP A 5 14.89 -0.90 -11.38
N GLY A 6 14.79 -2.04 -12.07
CA GLY A 6 13.63 -2.43 -12.86
C GLY A 6 12.45 -2.99 -12.06
N LEU A 7 12.64 -3.45 -10.81
CA LEU A 7 11.56 -4.16 -10.10
C LEU A 7 10.43 -3.22 -9.67
N ALA A 8 10.72 -1.97 -9.26
CA ALA A 8 9.69 -0.97 -8.98
C ALA A 8 8.93 -0.54 -10.25
N HIS A 9 9.58 -0.53 -11.42
CA HIS A 9 8.91 -0.31 -12.71
C HIS A 9 7.99 -1.46 -13.12
N ASN A 10 8.21 -2.67 -12.57
CA ASN A 10 7.36 -3.84 -12.83
C ASN A 10 6.17 -3.95 -11.86
N ILE A 11 6.15 -3.20 -10.74
CA ILE A 11 4.97 -3.16 -9.87
C ILE A 11 3.90 -2.35 -10.60
N ARG A 12 2.81 -3.03 -10.97
CA ARG A 12 1.65 -2.37 -11.56
C ARG A 12 1.13 -1.30 -10.60
N LYS A 13 0.87 -0.11 -11.15
CA LYS A 13 0.33 1.00 -10.36
C LYS A 13 -1.01 0.61 -9.74
N PHE A 14 -1.18 0.88 -8.46
CA PHE A 14 -2.41 0.67 -7.72
C PHE A 14 -3.49 1.65 -8.17
N ASP A 15 -4.57 1.10 -8.70
CA ASP A 15 -5.73 1.84 -9.20
C ASP A 15 -6.93 1.81 -8.24
N GLY A 16 -6.76 1.20 -7.06
CA GLY A 16 -7.83 0.99 -6.08
C GLY A 16 -8.37 -0.44 -6.06
N THR A 17 -8.01 -1.26 -7.06
CA THR A 17 -8.46 -2.65 -7.17
C THR A 17 -7.50 -3.60 -6.45
N ASN A 18 -8.07 -4.54 -5.68
CA ASN A 18 -7.32 -5.61 -5.01
C ASN A 18 -6.15 -5.09 -4.14
N TYR A 19 -6.49 -4.23 -3.17
CA TYR A 19 -5.54 -3.64 -2.23
C TYR A 19 -4.60 -4.65 -1.57
N ALA A 20 -5.13 -5.82 -1.17
CA ALA A 20 -4.34 -6.86 -0.51
C ALA A 20 -3.19 -7.37 -1.40
N PHE A 21 -3.45 -7.57 -2.70
CA PHE A 21 -2.42 -8.02 -3.63
C PHE A 21 -1.37 -6.94 -3.89
N TRP A 22 -1.79 -5.70 -4.14
CA TRP A 22 -0.84 -4.60 -4.31
C TRP A 22 0.03 -4.41 -3.05
N ARG A 23 -0.59 -4.48 -1.87
CA ARG A 23 0.09 -4.36 -0.58
C ARG A 23 1.17 -5.44 -0.41
N MET A 24 0.85 -6.68 -0.72
CA MET A 24 1.81 -7.79 -0.72
C MET A 24 3.02 -7.48 -1.63
N GLN A 25 2.78 -7.06 -2.88
CA GLN A 25 3.86 -6.78 -3.82
C GLN A 25 4.79 -5.64 -3.36
N ILE A 26 4.22 -4.57 -2.79
CA ILE A 26 5.04 -3.43 -2.33
C ILE A 26 5.78 -3.77 -1.03
N GLU A 27 5.19 -4.55 -0.13
CA GLU A 27 5.86 -5.06 1.06
C GLU A 27 7.06 -5.94 0.67
N ASP A 28 6.86 -6.95 -0.19
CA ASP A 28 7.94 -7.84 -0.66
C ASP A 28 9.07 -7.05 -1.36
N TYR A 29 8.72 -6.06 -2.17
CA TYR A 29 9.69 -5.16 -2.81
C TYR A 29 10.54 -4.42 -1.76
N LEU A 30 9.90 -3.83 -0.76
CA LEU A 30 10.60 -3.07 0.28
C LEU A 30 11.46 -3.98 1.16
N TYR A 31 11.01 -5.20 1.47
CA TYR A 31 11.81 -6.21 2.19
C TYR A 31 13.04 -6.62 1.38
N GLY A 32 12.89 -6.93 0.09
CA GLY A 32 14.01 -7.28 -0.79
C GLY A 32 15.06 -6.15 -0.91
N ARG A 33 14.64 -4.90 -0.70
CA ARG A 33 15.52 -3.71 -0.71
C ARG A 33 16.03 -3.29 0.65
N LYS A 34 15.65 -3.99 1.74
CA LYS A 34 15.92 -3.58 3.13
C LYS A 34 15.35 -2.19 3.50
N LEU A 35 14.27 -1.78 2.82
CA LEU A 35 13.56 -0.51 3.01
C LEU A 35 12.21 -0.69 3.73
N HIS A 36 12.02 -1.77 4.49
CA HIS A 36 10.73 -2.10 5.10
C HIS A 36 10.47 -1.39 6.44
N GLN A 37 11.50 -0.85 7.10
CA GLN A 37 11.38 -0.34 8.48
C GLN A 37 10.28 0.73 8.66
N PRO A 38 10.11 1.72 7.76
CA PRO A 38 9.05 2.74 7.86
C PRO A 38 7.62 2.24 7.69
N LEU A 39 7.41 0.96 7.32
CA LEU A 39 6.09 0.34 7.37
C LEU A 39 5.63 0.07 8.81
N SER A 40 6.57 0.10 9.76
CA SER A 40 6.34 -0.06 11.20
C SER A 40 6.66 1.24 11.95
N LYS A 41 6.69 1.17 13.28
CA LYS A 41 7.06 2.31 14.14
C LYS A 41 8.58 2.50 14.17
N LYS A 42 9.01 3.75 14.31
CA LYS A 42 10.42 4.11 14.54
C LYS A 42 10.99 3.37 15.76
N PRO A 43 12.15 2.71 15.65
CA PRO A 43 12.87 2.17 16.81
C PRO A 43 13.39 3.29 17.73
N GLU A 44 13.29 3.10 19.05
CA GLU A 44 13.72 4.10 20.04
C GLU A 44 15.21 4.49 19.92
N LYS A 45 16.05 3.55 19.50
CA LYS A 45 17.51 3.74 19.40
C LYS A 45 17.96 4.41 18.09
N MET A 46 17.05 4.69 17.17
CA MET A 46 17.38 5.24 15.86
C MET A 46 17.41 6.77 15.90
N ASP A 47 18.36 7.36 15.20
CA ASP A 47 18.43 8.81 15.04
C ASP A 47 17.20 9.37 14.31
N GLN A 48 16.85 10.64 14.57
CA GLN A 48 15.67 11.25 13.94
C GLN A 48 15.90 11.64 12.49
N GLU A 49 17.06 12.18 12.15
CA GLU A 49 17.38 12.57 10.77
C GLU A 49 17.54 11.32 9.89
N GLU A 50 18.18 10.28 10.42
CA GLU A 50 18.29 8.98 9.74
C GLU A 50 16.91 8.37 9.47
N TRP A 51 16.01 8.39 10.47
CA TRP A 51 14.64 7.90 10.31
C TRP A 51 13.85 8.72 9.30
N ASP A 52 13.92 10.05 9.35
CA ASP A 52 13.17 10.94 8.45
C ASP A 52 13.61 10.76 7.00
N LEU A 53 14.91 10.54 6.77
CA LEU A 53 15.44 10.22 5.44
C LEU A 53 14.87 8.88 4.94
N LEU A 54 14.90 7.85 5.77
CA LEU A 54 14.41 6.52 5.40
C LEU A 54 12.89 6.53 5.16
N ASP A 55 12.13 7.17 6.04
CA ASP A 55 10.68 7.34 5.88
C ASP A 55 10.36 8.10 4.59
N ARG A 56 11.10 9.16 4.28
CA ARG A 56 10.91 9.93 3.04
C ARG A 56 11.18 9.12 1.78
N GLN A 57 12.17 8.23 1.82
CA GLN A 57 12.48 7.32 0.70
C GLN A 57 11.36 6.33 0.47
N VAL A 58 10.90 5.65 1.52
CA VAL A 58 9.83 4.64 1.44
C VAL A 58 8.51 5.29 1.02
N LEU A 59 8.18 6.45 1.58
CA LEU A 59 7.03 7.26 1.16
C LEU A 59 7.08 7.56 -0.35
N GLY A 60 8.27 7.90 -0.87
CA GLY A 60 8.48 8.15 -2.30
C GLY A 60 8.22 6.91 -3.14
N VAL A 61 8.80 5.76 -2.76
CA VAL A 61 8.61 4.48 -3.45
C VAL A 61 7.13 4.11 -3.51
N ILE A 62 6.40 4.16 -2.39
CA ILE A 62 4.98 3.82 -2.37
C ILE A 62 4.18 4.76 -3.27
N ARG A 63 4.42 6.08 -3.21
CA ARG A 63 3.72 7.05 -4.08
C ARG A 63 3.93 6.78 -5.57
N LEU A 64 5.10 6.29 -5.97
CA LEU A 64 5.40 5.95 -7.36
C LEU A 64 4.65 4.72 -7.86
N THR A 65 4.24 3.82 -6.96
CA THR A 65 3.41 2.65 -7.29
C THR A 65 1.92 2.95 -7.24
N LEU A 66 1.50 4.20 -7.05
CA LEU A 66 0.09 4.60 -7.09
C LEU A 66 -0.28 5.16 -8.47
N SER A 67 -1.52 4.89 -8.89
CA SER A 67 -2.13 5.63 -9.99
C SER A 67 -2.38 7.10 -9.58
N LYS A 68 -2.57 7.98 -10.57
CA LYS A 68 -2.77 9.42 -10.34
C LYS A 68 -3.93 9.71 -9.37
N ASN A 69 -5.04 8.99 -9.51
CA ASN A 69 -6.24 9.19 -8.69
C ASN A 69 -6.01 8.75 -7.25
N VAL A 70 -5.36 7.61 -7.04
CA VAL A 70 -5.06 7.10 -5.70
C VAL A 70 -4.01 7.99 -5.01
N ALA A 71 -2.97 8.42 -5.75
CA ALA A 71 -1.94 9.32 -5.23
C ALA A 71 -2.53 10.67 -4.76
N HIS A 72 -3.54 11.19 -5.46
CA HIS A 72 -4.22 12.41 -5.06
C HIS A 72 -4.87 12.29 -3.67
N ASN A 73 -5.48 11.14 -3.36
CA ASN A 73 -6.16 10.90 -2.08
C ASN A 73 -5.21 10.92 -0.87
N VAL A 74 -3.92 10.64 -1.09
CA VAL A 74 -2.90 10.55 -0.03
C VAL A 74 -1.82 11.64 -0.13
N ALA A 75 -2.00 12.63 -1.03
CA ALA A 75 -0.97 13.63 -1.33
C ALA A 75 -0.53 14.45 -0.10
N LYS A 76 -1.43 14.66 0.85
CA LYS A 76 -1.16 15.41 2.09
C LYS A 76 -0.36 14.63 3.13
N GLU A 77 -0.29 13.30 3.02
CA GLU A 77 0.34 12.47 4.05
C GLU A 77 1.85 12.56 3.97
N LYS A 78 2.49 12.95 5.08
CA LYS A 78 3.93 13.24 5.12
C LYS A 78 4.78 12.07 5.58
N THR A 79 4.17 11.00 6.10
CA THR A 79 4.88 9.82 6.62
C THR A 79 4.33 8.54 6.01
N THR A 80 5.19 7.51 5.94
CA THR A 80 4.80 6.19 5.41
C THR A 80 3.65 5.59 6.20
N GLU A 81 3.73 5.67 7.53
CA GLU A 81 2.69 5.17 8.44
C GLU A 81 1.32 5.78 8.13
N ARG A 82 1.24 7.11 8.01
CA ARG A 82 -0.04 7.79 7.73
C ARG A 82 -0.55 7.47 6.34
N LEU A 83 0.33 7.44 5.34
CA LEU A 83 -0.05 7.08 3.98
C LEU A 83 -0.64 5.66 3.93
N MET A 84 0.02 4.68 4.54
CA MET A 84 -0.45 3.28 4.58
C MET A 84 -1.77 3.15 5.33
N LYS A 85 -1.94 3.89 6.43
CA LYS A 85 -3.20 3.94 7.18
C LYS A 85 -4.35 4.44 6.31
N VAL A 86 -4.18 5.57 5.61
CA VAL A 86 -5.23 6.13 4.73
C VAL A 86 -5.57 5.17 3.59
N LEU A 87 -4.57 4.52 2.98
CA LEU A 87 -4.82 3.52 1.93
C LEU A 87 -5.62 2.33 2.45
N SER A 88 -5.27 1.78 3.61
CA SER A 88 -6.03 0.68 4.24
C SER A 88 -7.46 1.12 4.59
N ASP A 89 -7.62 2.29 5.21
CA ASP A 89 -8.93 2.80 5.62
C ASP A 89 -9.89 2.97 4.44
N ILE A 90 -9.38 3.39 3.27
CA ILE A 90 -10.19 3.53 2.06
C ILE A 90 -10.40 2.16 1.41
N TYR A 91 -9.33 1.48 1.02
CA TYR A 91 -9.43 0.38 0.06
C TYR A 91 -9.60 -1.01 0.69
N GLU A 92 -9.14 -1.20 1.92
CA GLU A 92 -9.35 -2.47 2.65
C GLU A 92 -10.82 -2.59 3.09
N LYS A 93 -11.37 -1.52 3.67
CA LYS A 93 -12.79 -1.46 4.08
C LYS A 93 -13.74 -1.56 2.88
N LEU A 94 -13.47 -0.85 1.79
CA LEU A 94 -14.25 -0.96 0.55
C LEU A 94 -14.23 -2.39 0.01
N SER A 95 -13.07 -3.05 0.03
CA SER A 95 -12.96 -4.43 -0.45
C SER A 95 -13.75 -5.43 0.40
N ALA A 96 -13.75 -5.27 1.72
CA ALA A 96 -14.51 -6.11 2.64
C ALA A 96 -16.03 -5.93 2.46
N ASN A 97 -16.49 -4.67 2.36
CA ASN A 97 -17.89 -4.34 2.12
C ASN A 97 -18.39 -4.91 0.79
N ASN A 98 -17.58 -4.78 -0.27
CA ASN A 98 -17.92 -5.34 -1.59
C ASN A 98 -18.04 -6.87 -1.55
N LYS A 99 -17.12 -7.57 -0.87
CA LYS A 99 -17.19 -9.03 -0.71
C LYS A 99 -18.46 -9.45 0.04
N VAL A 100 -18.78 -8.78 1.16
CA VAL A 100 -19.98 -9.08 1.96
C VAL A 100 -21.26 -8.81 1.15
N PHE A 101 -21.29 -7.71 0.38
CA PHE A 101 -22.41 -7.40 -0.50
C PHE A 101 -22.63 -8.49 -1.55
N LEU A 102 -21.56 -8.95 -2.21
CA LEU A 102 -21.62 -10.03 -3.19
C LEU A 102 -22.07 -11.36 -2.56
N MET A 103 -21.58 -11.71 -1.36
CA MET A 103 -22.01 -12.91 -0.63
C MET A 103 -23.50 -12.86 -0.30
N LYS A 104 -24.00 -11.70 0.18
CA LYS A 104 -25.44 -11.51 0.45
C LYS A 104 -26.27 -11.68 -0.82
N LYS A 105 -25.84 -11.11 -1.94
CA LYS A 105 -26.53 -11.24 -3.23
C LYS A 105 -26.54 -12.68 -3.73
N LEU A 106 -25.42 -13.40 -3.62
CA LEU A 106 -25.33 -14.81 -3.99
C LEU A 106 -26.27 -15.65 -3.15
N PHE A 107 -26.26 -15.46 -1.82
CA PHE A 107 -27.17 -16.17 -0.91
C PHE A 107 -28.63 -15.89 -1.22
N GLN A 108 -29.01 -14.63 -1.48
CA GLN A 108 -30.38 -14.29 -1.89
C GLN A 108 -30.81 -15.01 -3.17
N LEU A 109 -29.93 -15.10 -4.17
CA LEU A 109 -30.23 -15.82 -5.41
C LEU A 109 -30.37 -17.33 -5.18
N MET A 110 -29.53 -17.92 -4.31
CA MET A 110 -29.65 -19.34 -3.97
C MET A 110 -30.90 -19.66 -3.13
N MET A 111 -31.39 -18.72 -2.33
CA MET A 111 -32.61 -18.88 -1.55
C MET A 111 -33.89 -18.65 -2.38
N GLN A 112 -33.77 -18.13 -3.60
CA GLN A 112 -34.88 -17.91 -4.54
C GLN A 112 -35.02 -19.04 -5.58
N LEU A 113 -34.09 -20.00 -5.61
CA LEU A 113 -34.10 -21.21 -6.43
C LEU A 113 -34.49 -22.42 -5.57
#